data_AF-A0A366K9C5-F1
#
_entry.id   AF-A0A366K9C5-F1
#
_cell.length_a   1.000
_cell.length_b   1.000
_cell.length_c   1.000
_cell.angle_alpha   90.00
_cell.angle_beta   90.00
_cell.angle_gamma   90.00
#
_symmetry.space_group_name_H-M   'P 1'
#
loop_
_entity.id
_entity.type
_entity.pdbx_description
1 polymer ?
#
loop_
_entity_poly.entity_id
_entity_poly.type
_entity_poly.pdbx_seq_one_letter_code
_entity_poly.pdbx_strand_id
1 'polypeptide(L)'
;MPVVQYVSYRQQSARAQATAEAVSAWPSARISRQLEAARRYNRDIAASGQETLGEASDPFSPGDGSPTLSQRDKRYQRLLNIGDGVMGSISVPKISVKMPIYHGTSDQALASGAGHLYGTSLPIGGSSTNSVLSGHRGLAGALLFTRLDELQEGDIFYVNTLDHTMGYRIIGIHVIDPEDTHLYAVVPGKDMVTLMTCTPYGVNTHRMIITGTRQPIPHPIPEPSEAPGDAVLKGAKVGFLLLTVGLLLAGIGQEALILPLHTSGLIHGRRSHILVVARRRFLP
;
A
#
# COMPACT_ATOMS: atom_id res chain seq x y z
N MET A 1 9.28 -10.99 2.08
CA MET A 1 7.86 -10.73 2.42
C MET A 1 7.08 -12.04 2.34
N PRO A 2 6.52 -12.52 3.46
CA PRO A 2 5.56 -13.63 3.49
C PRO A 2 4.40 -13.49 2.50
N VAL A 3 3.85 -14.61 2.00
CA VAL A 3 2.75 -14.64 1.02
C VAL A 3 1.50 -13.92 1.54
N VAL A 4 1.13 -14.14 2.81
CA VAL A 4 -0.06 -13.52 3.42
C VAL A 4 0.06 -11.99 3.41
N GLN A 5 1.22 -11.47 3.80
CA GLN A 5 1.48 -10.03 3.78
C GLN A 5 1.48 -9.47 2.34
N TYR A 6 1.97 -10.24 1.36
CA TYR A 6 1.91 -9.86 -0.06
C TYR A 6 0.47 -9.77 -0.58
N VAL A 7 -0.39 -10.74 -0.24
CA VAL A 7 -1.81 -10.72 -0.59
C VAL A 7 -2.51 -9.50 0.04
N SER A 8 -2.26 -9.24 1.32
CA SER A 8 -2.79 -8.06 2.01
C SER A 8 -2.36 -6.76 1.35
N TYR A 9 -1.07 -6.61 1.01
CA TYR A 9 -0.56 -5.46 0.25
C TYR A 9 -1.30 -5.27 -1.08
N ARG A 10 -1.52 -6.35 -1.84
CA ARG A 10 -2.26 -6.27 -3.12
C ARG A 10 -3.71 -5.82 -2.93
N GLN A 11 -4.37 -6.31 -1.88
CA GLN A 11 -5.74 -5.91 -1.54
C GLN A 11 -5.81 -4.42 -1.14
N GLN A 12 -4.90 -3.97 -0.28
CA GLN A 12 -4.80 -2.56 0.13
C GLN A 12 -4.51 -1.65 -1.06
N SER A 13 -3.57 -2.03 -1.92
CA SER A 13 -3.23 -1.29 -3.14
C SER A 13 -4.40 -1.23 -4.11
N ALA A 14 -5.18 -2.32 -4.27
CA ALA A 14 -6.37 -2.34 -5.11
C ALA A 14 -7.46 -1.43 -4.55
N ARG A 15 -7.66 -1.41 -3.22
CA ARG A 15 -8.63 -0.52 -2.57
C ARG A 15 -8.27 0.95 -2.71
N ALA A 16 -6.98 1.29 -2.55
CA ALA A 16 -6.47 2.64 -2.78
C ALA A 16 -6.73 3.09 -4.23
N GLN A 17 -6.48 2.20 -5.20
CA GLN A 17 -6.71 2.47 -6.62
C GLN A 17 -8.20 2.69 -6.94
N ALA A 18 -9.07 1.78 -6.48
CA ALA A 18 -10.51 1.87 -6.68
C ALA A 18 -11.10 3.16 -6.08
N THR A 19 -10.51 3.65 -4.98
CA THR A 19 -10.90 4.93 -4.35
C THR A 19 -10.60 6.11 -5.26
N ALA A 20 -9.39 6.18 -5.84
CA ALA A 20 -9.02 7.22 -6.79
C ALA A 20 -9.88 7.18 -8.06
N GLU A 21 -10.16 5.98 -8.58
CA GLU A 21 -11.05 5.77 -9.73
C GLU A 21 -12.48 6.25 -9.43
N ALA A 22 -13.02 5.91 -8.26
CA ALA A 22 -14.36 6.36 -7.85
C ALA A 22 -14.46 7.89 -7.76
N VAL A 23 -13.41 8.57 -7.27
CA VAL A 23 -13.37 10.04 -7.23
C VAL A 23 -13.25 10.64 -8.62
N SER A 24 -12.50 10.02 -9.54
CA SER A 24 -12.34 10.55 -10.91
C SER A 24 -13.67 10.70 -11.66
N ALA A 25 -14.69 9.92 -11.26
CA ALA A 25 -16.04 10.00 -11.81
C ALA A 25 -16.93 11.06 -11.12
N TRP A 26 -16.45 11.75 -10.06
CA TRP A 26 -17.24 12.76 -9.36
C TRP A 26 -17.30 14.07 -10.15
N PRO A 27 -18.43 14.81 -10.10
CA PRO A 27 -18.50 16.16 -10.65
C PRO A 27 -17.48 17.08 -9.98
N SER A 28 -16.78 17.92 -10.74
CA SER A 28 -15.82 18.90 -10.24
C SER A 28 -16.40 19.84 -9.16
N ALA A 29 -17.70 20.17 -9.26
CA ALA A 29 -18.43 20.93 -8.25
C ALA A 29 -18.57 20.18 -6.90
N ARG A 30 -18.66 18.84 -6.91
CA ARG A 30 -18.64 18.03 -5.68
C ARG A 30 -17.25 18.06 -5.04
N ILE A 31 -16.21 17.87 -5.84
CA ILE A 31 -14.81 17.91 -5.40
C ILE A 31 -14.49 19.27 -4.77
N SER A 32 -14.83 20.36 -5.46
CA SER A 32 -14.59 21.74 -4.99
C SER A 32 -15.27 22.01 -3.64
N ARG A 33 -16.54 21.60 -3.48
CA ARG A 33 -17.26 21.75 -2.21
C ARG A 33 -16.63 20.94 -1.07
N GLN A 34 -16.19 19.72 -1.34
CA GLN A 34 -15.51 18.88 -0.34
C GLN A 34 -14.17 19.49 0.08
N LEU A 35 -13.37 19.94 -0.89
CA LEU A 35 -12.09 20.58 -0.64
C LEU A 35 -12.23 21.87 0.17
N GLU A 36 -13.22 22.71 -0.16
CA GLU A 36 -13.48 23.95 0.57
C GLU A 36 -13.94 23.68 2.02
N ALA A 37 -14.79 22.68 2.22
CA ALA A 37 -15.23 22.25 3.54
C ALA A 37 -14.07 21.67 4.38
N ALA A 38 -13.19 20.87 3.76
CA ALA A 38 -11.99 20.35 4.40
C ALA A 38 -10.99 21.48 4.75
N ARG A 39 -10.81 22.47 3.87
CA ARG A 39 -10.00 23.67 4.16
C ARG A 39 -10.54 24.48 5.34
N ARG A 40 -11.87 24.62 5.46
CA ARG A 40 -12.50 25.22 6.64
C ARG A 40 -12.18 24.43 7.90
N TYR A 41 -12.36 23.11 7.86
CA TYR A 41 -12.03 22.25 8.99
C TYR A 41 -10.55 22.38 9.41
N ASN A 42 -9.60 22.36 8.47
CA ASN A 42 -8.18 22.50 8.80
C ASN A 42 -7.85 23.87 9.42
N ARG A 43 -8.52 24.94 9.00
CA ARG A 43 -8.37 26.26 9.65
C ARG A 43 -8.88 26.24 11.09
N ASP A 44 -9.99 25.58 11.34
CA ASP A 44 -10.54 25.46 12.70
C ASP A 44 -9.60 24.63 13.59
N ILE A 45 -9.00 23.55 13.06
CA ILE A 45 -7.98 22.75 13.77
C ILE A 45 -6.72 23.58 14.08
N ALA A 46 -6.22 24.34 13.11
CA ALA A 46 -5.06 25.19 13.33
C ALA A 46 -5.33 26.31 14.37
N ALA A 47 -6.58 26.76 14.48
CA ALA A 47 -7.01 27.77 15.44
C ALA A 47 -7.39 27.22 16.82
N SER A 48 -7.67 25.91 16.93
CA SER A 48 -8.13 25.30 18.19
C SER A 48 -7.02 25.02 19.20
N GLY A 49 -5.75 25.15 18.79
CA GLY A 49 -4.61 24.73 19.61
C GLY A 49 -4.45 23.20 19.74
N GLN A 50 -5.27 22.41 19.02
CA GLN A 50 -5.25 20.95 19.04
C GLN A 50 -5.35 20.34 20.46
N GLU A 51 -6.23 20.89 21.31
CA GLU A 51 -6.44 20.41 22.68
C GLU A 51 -6.87 18.93 22.77
N THR A 52 -7.41 18.38 21.68
CA THR A 52 -7.79 16.98 21.57
C THR A 52 -7.06 16.34 20.39
N LEU A 53 -6.23 15.33 20.67
CA LEU A 53 -5.50 14.55 19.68
C LEU A 53 -5.82 13.06 19.86
N GLY A 54 -6.24 12.40 18.78
CA GLY A 54 -6.63 10.99 18.79
C GLY A 54 -8.02 10.74 19.37
N GLU A 55 -8.26 9.50 19.81
CA GLU A 55 -9.60 9.01 20.17
C GLU A 55 -9.97 9.19 21.66
N ALA A 56 -8.99 9.53 22.51
CA ALA A 56 -9.08 9.99 23.92
C ALA A 56 -7.69 9.95 24.60
N SER A 57 -6.81 9.08 24.11
CA SER A 57 -5.37 8.95 24.36
C SER A 57 -4.79 8.08 23.22
N ASP A 58 -3.52 7.70 23.30
CA ASP A 58 -2.76 6.97 22.26
C ASP A 58 -3.60 5.99 21.39
N PRO A 59 -3.57 6.15 20.05
CA PRO A 59 -4.33 5.34 19.09
C PRO A 59 -4.19 3.83 19.15
N PHE A 60 -3.13 3.33 19.79
CA PHE A 60 -2.84 1.90 19.89
C PHE A 60 -3.23 1.32 21.25
N SER A 61 -3.87 2.10 22.11
CA SER A 61 -4.41 1.65 23.40
C SER A 61 -5.78 0.96 23.22
N PRO A 62 -6.07 -0.13 23.96
CA PRO A 62 -7.36 -0.82 23.87
C PRO A 62 -8.55 0.08 24.23
N GLY A 63 -9.60 0.06 23.40
CA GLY A 63 -10.87 0.74 23.68
C GLY A 63 -11.81 -0.07 24.58
N ASP A 64 -12.78 0.61 25.20
CA ASP A 64 -13.81 0.02 26.07
C ASP A 64 -15.10 -0.40 25.32
N GLY A 65 -15.08 -0.33 23.98
CA GLY A 65 -16.24 -0.61 23.13
C GLY A 65 -17.22 0.56 22.96
N SER A 66 -17.01 1.68 23.63
CA SER A 66 -17.77 2.92 23.39
C SER A 66 -17.38 3.55 22.05
N PRO A 67 -18.30 4.28 21.38
CA PRO A 67 -17.95 5.05 20.19
C PRO A 67 -16.78 5.99 20.49
N THR A 68 -15.79 6.07 19.62
CA THR A 68 -14.63 6.94 19.81
C THR A 68 -14.97 8.42 19.59
N LEU A 69 -14.06 9.35 19.94
CA LEU A 69 -14.27 10.78 19.68
C LEU A 69 -14.51 11.05 18.19
N SER A 70 -13.72 10.43 17.32
CA SER A 70 -13.85 10.60 15.88
C SER A 70 -15.17 10.03 15.35
N GLN A 71 -15.66 8.90 15.90
CA GLN A 71 -16.94 8.30 15.51
C GLN A 71 -18.14 9.15 15.92
N ARG A 72 -18.03 9.92 17.01
CA ARG A 72 -19.09 10.84 17.46
C ARG A 72 -19.14 12.14 16.65
N ASP A 73 -18.01 12.61 16.12
CA ASP A 73 -17.96 13.83 15.31
C ASP A 73 -18.52 13.60 13.89
N LYS A 74 -19.82 13.89 13.73
CA LYS A 74 -20.51 13.81 12.43
C LYS A 74 -19.95 14.79 11.39
N ARG A 75 -19.34 15.91 11.78
CA ARG A 75 -18.72 16.85 10.83
C ARG A 75 -17.48 16.19 10.25
N TYR A 76 -16.59 15.68 11.10
CA TYR A 76 -15.39 14.96 10.71
C TYR A 76 -15.72 13.76 9.80
N GLN A 77 -16.62 12.86 10.22
CA GLN A 77 -16.96 11.63 9.49
C GLN A 77 -17.56 11.83 8.08
N ARG A 78 -18.04 13.04 7.76
CA ARG A 78 -18.58 13.37 6.43
C ARG A 78 -17.56 13.99 5.48
N LEU A 79 -16.47 14.55 6.00
CA LEU A 79 -15.48 15.25 5.18
C LEU A 79 -14.62 14.23 4.45
N LEU A 80 -14.44 14.39 3.15
CA LEU A 80 -13.60 13.49 2.34
C LEU A 80 -14.04 12.02 2.35
N ASN A 81 -15.24 11.69 2.84
CA ASN A 81 -15.72 10.32 2.87
C ASN A 81 -16.13 9.86 1.46
N ILE A 82 -15.27 9.05 0.84
CA ILE A 82 -15.45 8.49 -0.50
C ILE A 82 -16.33 7.23 -0.47
N GLY A 83 -16.58 6.68 0.73
CA GLY A 83 -17.30 5.44 0.97
C GLY A 83 -16.56 4.58 1.99
N ASP A 84 -17.29 3.87 2.85
CA ASP A 84 -16.75 2.97 3.88
C ASP A 84 -15.66 3.59 4.78
N GLY A 85 -15.75 4.91 5.01
CA GLY A 85 -14.80 5.64 5.86
C GLY A 85 -13.46 5.98 5.20
N VAL A 86 -13.26 5.70 3.91
CA VAL A 86 -12.01 6.04 3.20
C VAL A 86 -11.97 7.53 2.86
N MET A 87 -10.85 8.18 3.20
CA MET A 87 -10.55 9.60 2.95
C MET A 87 -9.73 9.82 1.67
N GLY A 88 -8.90 8.83 1.33
CA GLY A 88 -7.89 8.93 0.29
C GLY A 88 -6.92 7.75 0.36
N SER A 89 -5.69 7.95 -0.08
CA SER A 89 -4.64 6.93 0.01
C SER A 89 -3.26 7.52 0.26
N ILE A 90 -2.37 6.69 0.79
CA ILE A 90 -0.96 6.99 0.96
C ILE A 90 -0.13 6.00 0.12
N SER A 91 0.96 6.49 -0.46
CA SER A 91 2.00 5.65 -1.05
C SER A 91 3.40 6.05 -0.56
N VAL A 92 4.18 5.05 -0.17
CA VAL A 92 5.60 5.18 0.17
C VAL A 92 6.38 4.19 -0.71
N PRO A 93 6.82 4.62 -1.91
CA PRO A 93 7.34 3.70 -2.91
C PRO A 93 8.60 2.93 -2.50
N LYS A 94 9.50 3.58 -1.76
CA LYS A 94 10.78 3.01 -1.31
C LYS A 94 10.60 1.70 -0.52
N ILE A 95 9.49 1.59 0.21
CA ILE A 95 9.17 0.44 1.06
C ILE A 95 7.94 -0.35 0.56
N SER A 96 7.50 -0.10 -0.68
CA SER A 96 6.32 -0.72 -1.30
C SER A 96 5.04 -0.59 -0.45
N VAL A 97 4.75 0.60 0.05
CA VAL A 97 3.46 0.88 0.69
C VAL A 97 2.55 1.60 -0.30
N LYS A 98 1.33 1.08 -0.47
CA LYS A 98 0.19 1.75 -1.11
C LYS A 98 -1.09 1.24 -0.46
N MET A 99 -1.78 2.10 0.30
CA MET A 99 -2.95 1.70 1.08
C MET A 99 -3.94 2.86 1.28
N PRO A 100 -5.23 2.57 1.52
CA PRO A 100 -6.22 3.59 1.86
C PRO A 100 -5.90 4.29 3.18
N ILE A 101 -6.38 5.53 3.29
CA ILE A 101 -6.45 6.30 4.53
C ILE A 101 -7.90 6.29 5.00
N TYR A 102 -8.16 5.88 6.22
CA TYR A 102 -9.47 5.83 6.85
C TYR A 102 -9.64 6.94 7.88
N HIS A 103 -10.90 7.30 8.15
CA HIS A 103 -11.24 8.18 9.27
C HIS A 103 -10.91 7.50 10.61
N GLY A 104 -10.19 8.24 11.46
CA GLY A 104 -9.92 7.83 12.83
C GLY A 104 -8.86 6.73 12.88
N THR A 105 -8.62 6.25 14.09
CA THR A 105 -7.57 5.24 14.35
C THR A 105 -8.11 4.06 15.13
N SER A 106 -9.33 3.61 14.79
CA SER A 106 -9.88 2.38 15.35
C SER A 106 -9.10 1.15 14.89
N ASP A 107 -9.19 0.06 15.65
CA ASP A 107 -8.57 -1.23 15.28
C ASP A 107 -8.97 -1.69 13.87
N GLN A 108 -10.24 -1.48 13.50
CA GLN A 108 -10.73 -1.83 12.17
C GLN A 108 -10.04 -1.00 11.06
N ALA A 109 -9.86 0.30 11.29
CA ALA A 109 -9.18 1.19 10.35
C ALA A 109 -7.70 0.80 10.22
N LEU A 110 -7.00 0.63 11.34
CA LEU A 110 -5.57 0.31 11.37
C LEU A 110 -5.25 -1.10 10.87
N ALA A 111 -6.18 -2.06 10.99
CA ALA A 111 -6.06 -3.38 10.38
C ALA A 111 -6.20 -3.34 8.84
N SER A 112 -6.90 -2.33 8.31
CA SER A 112 -7.27 -2.25 6.88
C SER A 112 -6.41 -1.26 6.07
N GLY A 113 -5.68 -0.36 6.72
CA GLY A 113 -4.85 0.64 6.06
C GLY A 113 -4.26 1.65 7.04
N ALA A 114 -4.03 2.88 6.58
CA ALA A 114 -3.70 4.00 7.46
C ALA A 114 -4.97 4.56 8.12
N GLY A 115 -4.87 4.96 9.38
CA GLY A 115 -5.89 5.74 10.07
C GLY A 115 -5.46 7.20 10.20
N HIS A 116 -6.35 8.13 9.91
CA HIS A 116 -6.11 9.55 10.18
C HIS A 116 -6.33 9.86 11.66
N LEU A 117 -5.32 10.44 12.31
CA LEU A 117 -5.42 10.84 13.72
C LEU A 117 -6.42 11.99 13.88
N TYR A 118 -7.54 11.72 14.56
CA TYR A 118 -8.53 12.74 14.87
C TYR A 118 -7.90 13.90 15.65
N GLY A 119 -8.38 15.13 15.42
CA GLY A 119 -7.77 16.34 15.98
C GLY A 119 -6.54 16.87 15.23
N THR A 120 -6.11 16.19 14.16
CA THR A 120 -5.09 16.71 13.23
C THR A 120 -5.72 17.22 11.93
N SER A 121 -4.91 17.91 11.11
CA SER A 121 -5.39 18.45 9.84
C SER A 121 -5.79 17.32 8.89
N LEU A 122 -6.92 17.45 8.21
CA LEU A 122 -7.31 16.53 7.13
C LEU A 122 -6.22 16.51 6.04
N PRO A 123 -6.00 15.36 5.36
CA PRO A 123 -4.87 15.12 4.46
C PRO A 123 -5.00 15.80 3.08
N ILE A 124 -5.42 17.06 3.04
CA ILE A 124 -5.57 17.89 1.83
C ILE A 124 -4.42 18.90 1.63
N GLY A 125 -3.44 18.89 2.53
CA GLY A 125 -2.32 19.85 2.59
C GLY A 125 -2.77 21.30 2.81
N GLY A 126 -1.88 22.23 2.46
CA GLY A 126 -2.07 23.67 2.62
C GLY A 126 -1.20 24.29 3.71
N SER A 127 -1.13 25.62 3.73
CA SER A 127 -0.37 26.34 4.74
C SER A 127 -0.97 26.13 6.14
N SER A 128 -0.09 26.00 7.13
CA SER A 128 -0.47 25.78 8.53
C SER A 128 -1.31 24.52 8.71
N THR A 129 -0.84 23.40 8.16
CA THR A 129 -1.47 22.08 8.33
C THR A 129 -0.44 21.02 8.68
N ASN A 130 -0.81 20.10 9.57
CA ASN A 130 -0.08 18.87 9.85
C ASN A 130 -1.10 17.73 9.96
N SER A 131 -1.11 16.81 9.00
CA SER A 131 -1.95 15.61 9.03
C SER A 131 -1.16 14.44 9.60
N VAL A 132 -1.69 13.75 10.62
CA VAL A 132 -1.01 12.59 11.18
C VAL A 132 -1.71 11.31 10.71
N LEU A 133 -0.95 10.44 10.07
CA LEU A 133 -1.42 9.17 9.53
C LEU A 133 -0.76 8.02 10.30
N SER A 134 -1.59 7.20 10.94
CA SER A 134 -1.17 6.11 11.81
C SER A 134 -1.32 4.76 11.10
N GLY A 135 -0.43 3.82 11.39
CA GLY A 135 -0.55 2.45 10.90
C GLY A 135 0.22 1.47 11.77
N HIS A 136 -0.20 0.21 11.81
CA HIS A 136 0.50 -0.81 12.60
C HIS A 136 1.88 -1.14 12.05
N ARG A 137 2.73 -1.65 12.94
CA ARG A 137 4.03 -2.26 12.65
C ARG A 137 4.07 -3.67 13.21
N GLY A 138 4.47 -4.62 12.37
CA GLY A 138 4.65 -6.02 12.75
C GLY A 138 3.38 -6.87 12.81
N LEU A 139 2.32 -6.51 12.07
CA LEU A 139 1.18 -7.43 11.93
C LEU A 139 1.55 -8.65 11.09
N ALA A 140 1.22 -9.84 11.60
CA ALA A 140 1.45 -11.10 10.87
C ALA A 140 0.76 -11.12 9.50
N GLY A 141 -0.43 -10.53 9.41
CA GLY A 141 -1.26 -10.53 8.19
C GLY A 141 -0.95 -9.42 7.18
N ALA A 142 -0.28 -8.33 7.56
CA ALA A 142 -0.13 -7.14 6.71
C ALA A 142 1.17 -6.37 7.01
N LEU A 143 1.85 -5.85 5.99
CA LEU A 143 3.02 -5.00 6.21
C LEU A 143 2.64 -3.63 6.77
N LEU A 144 1.65 -2.92 6.21
CA LEU A 144 1.28 -1.56 6.64
C LEU A 144 2.53 -0.67 6.80
N PHE A 145 2.77 -0.12 7.99
CA PHE A 145 3.93 0.71 8.32
C PHE A 145 5.08 -0.05 8.96
N THR A 146 5.12 -1.38 8.81
CA THR A 146 6.17 -2.24 9.38
C THR A 146 7.59 -1.79 9.06
N ARG A 147 7.79 -1.29 7.84
CA ARG A 147 9.08 -0.94 7.25
C ARG A 147 9.39 0.56 7.24
N LEU A 148 8.66 1.35 8.05
CA LEU A 148 8.94 2.79 8.13
C LEU A 148 10.37 3.10 8.58
N ASP A 149 11.01 2.20 9.31
CA ASP A 149 12.42 2.30 9.74
C ASP A 149 13.45 2.17 8.62
N GLU A 150 13.05 1.78 7.41
CA GLU A 150 13.91 1.76 6.23
C GLU A 150 13.94 3.11 5.49
N LEU A 151 13.15 4.08 5.95
CA LEU A 151 13.12 5.44 5.40
C LEU A 151 14.22 6.30 6.04
N GLN A 152 14.63 7.31 5.31
CA GLN A 152 15.61 8.31 5.73
C GLN A 152 15.16 9.72 5.31
N GLU A 153 15.75 10.74 5.91
CA GLU A 153 15.55 12.12 5.47
C GLU A 153 15.86 12.28 3.97
N GLY A 154 15.03 13.06 3.28
CA GLY A 154 15.10 13.25 1.83
C GLY A 154 14.27 12.25 1.01
N ASP A 155 13.87 11.11 1.57
CA ASP A 155 12.91 10.22 0.90
C ASP A 155 11.54 10.91 0.73
N ILE A 156 10.77 10.45 -0.24
CA ILE A 156 9.48 11.04 -0.61
C ILE A 156 8.36 10.02 -0.44
N PHE A 157 7.24 10.48 0.13
CA PHE A 157 5.97 9.78 0.11
C PHE A 157 4.86 10.66 -0.48
N TYR A 158 3.75 10.03 -0.84
CA TYR A 158 2.65 10.67 -1.53
C TYR A 158 1.34 10.44 -0.79
N VAL A 159 0.52 11.49 -0.72
CA VAL A 159 -0.85 11.44 -0.23
C VAL A 159 -1.76 11.84 -1.38
N ASN A 160 -2.70 10.96 -1.71
CA ASN A 160 -3.75 11.23 -2.68
C ASN A 160 -5.07 11.43 -1.93
N THR A 161 -5.74 12.55 -2.18
CA THR A 161 -7.03 12.90 -1.57
C THR A 161 -7.84 13.69 -2.58
N LEU A 162 -9.08 13.27 -2.76
CA LEU A 162 -9.91 13.70 -3.88
C LEU A 162 -9.17 13.50 -5.23
N ASP A 163 -9.04 14.55 -6.06
CA ASP A 163 -8.33 14.58 -7.33
C ASP A 163 -6.90 15.15 -7.22
N HIS A 164 -6.38 15.30 -5.99
CA HIS A 164 -5.07 15.85 -5.73
C HIS A 164 -4.09 14.78 -5.24
N THR A 165 -2.91 14.75 -5.84
CA THR A 165 -1.75 14.01 -5.32
C THR A 165 -0.71 15.00 -4.83
N MET A 166 -0.23 14.79 -3.60
CA MET A 166 0.67 15.67 -2.88
C MET A 166 1.90 14.89 -2.44
N GLY A 167 3.09 15.42 -2.73
CA GLY A 167 4.36 14.81 -2.38
C GLY A 167 4.95 15.47 -1.15
N TYR A 168 5.51 14.66 -0.26
CA TYR A 168 6.12 15.12 0.98
C TYR A 168 7.53 14.54 1.09
N ARG A 169 8.52 15.41 1.28
CA ARG A 169 9.89 15.02 1.56
C ARG A 169 10.06 14.86 3.06
N ILE A 170 10.61 13.74 3.50
CA ILE A 170 10.93 13.48 4.90
C ILE A 170 12.03 14.44 5.34
N ILE A 171 11.78 15.14 6.46
CA ILE A 171 12.69 16.12 7.06
C ILE A 171 13.08 15.78 8.50
N GLY A 172 12.51 14.72 9.06
CA GLY A 172 12.83 14.29 10.42
C GLY A 172 12.23 12.91 10.71
N ILE A 173 12.98 12.14 11.49
CA ILE A 173 12.59 10.81 11.98
C ILE A 173 12.91 10.77 13.47
N HIS A 174 11.90 10.50 14.30
CA HIS A 174 12.01 10.53 15.75
C HIS A 174 11.42 9.27 16.38
N VAL A 175 11.93 8.90 17.55
CA VAL A 175 11.30 7.93 18.44
C VAL A 175 10.91 8.69 19.70
N ILE A 176 9.63 8.65 20.05
CA ILE A 176 9.06 9.40 21.17
C ILE A 176 8.20 8.49 22.05
N ASP A 177 7.94 8.93 23.28
CA ASP A 177 6.96 8.28 24.16
C ASP A 177 5.54 8.42 23.61
N PRO A 178 4.63 7.45 23.85
CA PRO A 178 3.25 7.51 23.33
C PRO A 178 2.46 8.75 23.75
N GLU A 179 2.76 9.31 24.92
CA GLU A 179 2.12 10.50 25.50
C GLU A 179 2.68 11.80 24.91
N ASP A 180 3.83 11.74 24.23
CA ASP A 180 4.44 12.89 23.60
C ASP A 180 3.77 13.16 22.25
N THR A 181 3.23 14.37 22.11
CA THR A 181 2.42 14.77 20.95
C THR A 181 2.96 16.01 20.23
N HIS A 182 4.12 16.54 20.65
CA HIS A 182 4.63 17.81 20.12
C HIS A 182 4.85 17.79 18.59
N LEU A 183 5.16 16.63 18.01
CA LEU A 183 5.37 16.45 16.56
C LEU A 183 4.06 16.40 15.75
N TYR A 184 2.90 16.33 16.40
CA TYR A 184 1.58 16.33 15.74
C TYR A 184 1.02 17.74 15.56
N ALA A 185 1.65 18.73 16.20
CA ALA A 185 1.21 20.10 16.19
C ALA A 185 1.30 20.72 14.78
N VAL A 186 0.35 21.59 14.47
CA VAL A 186 0.40 22.48 13.32
C VAL A 186 1.53 23.49 13.52
N VAL A 187 2.43 23.56 12.54
CA VAL A 187 3.46 24.61 12.49
C VAL A 187 2.99 25.73 11.56
N PRO A 188 2.87 26.99 12.03
CA PRO A 188 2.43 28.11 11.20
C PRO A 188 3.24 28.23 9.91
N GLY A 189 2.55 28.38 8.78
CA GLY A 189 3.16 28.54 7.46
C GLY A 189 3.71 27.26 6.83
N LYS A 190 3.63 26.11 7.51
CA LYS A 190 4.10 24.81 6.99
C LYS A 190 2.95 23.95 6.49
N ASP A 191 3.22 23.19 5.44
CA ASP A 191 2.36 22.12 4.92
C ASP A 191 3.09 20.79 5.21
N MET A 192 2.54 20.01 6.15
CA MET A 192 3.19 18.84 6.73
C MET A 192 2.25 17.63 6.76
N VAL A 193 2.85 16.45 6.61
CA VAL A 193 2.22 15.17 6.92
C VAL A 193 3.19 14.38 7.77
N THR A 194 2.69 13.79 8.83
CA THR A 194 3.46 12.97 9.77
C THR A 194 2.94 11.54 9.73
N LEU A 195 3.84 10.58 9.55
CA LEU A 195 3.52 9.15 9.63
C LEU A 195 3.88 8.64 11.02
N MET A 196 3.00 7.87 11.62
CA MET A 196 3.18 7.31 12.96
C MET A 196 3.00 5.79 12.96
N THR A 197 3.91 5.09 13.65
CA THR A 197 3.75 3.68 13.98
C THR A 197 4.36 3.35 15.35
N CYS A 198 4.11 2.15 15.88
CA CYS A 198 4.75 1.68 17.11
C CYS A 198 6.21 1.25 16.87
N THR A 199 7.04 1.33 17.90
CA THR A 199 8.45 0.89 17.89
C THR A 199 8.91 0.58 19.32
N PRO A 200 9.97 -0.22 19.57
CA PRO A 200 10.66 -1.14 18.66
C PRO A 200 9.76 -2.27 18.15
N TYR A 201 10.15 -2.91 17.05
CA TYR A 201 9.41 -4.01 16.44
C TYR A 201 9.13 -5.14 17.45
N GLY A 202 7.86 -5.52 17.59
CA GLY A 202 7.42 -6.59 18.50
C GLY A 202 7.36 -6.20 19.98
N VAL A 203 7.77 -4.98 20.34
CA VAL A 203 7.75 -4.45 21.72
C VAL A 203 6.76 -3.30 21.85
N ASN A 204 6.71 -2.39 20.85
CA ASN A 204 5.70 -1.35 20.70
C ASN A 204 5.55 -0.34 21.87
N THR A 205 6.60 -0.15 22.67
CA THR A 205 6.61 0.75 23.84
C THR A 205 6.69 2.22 23.49
N HIS A 206 7.18 2.57 22.30
CA HIS A 206 7.38 3.94 21.82
C HIS A 206 6.67 4.15 20.48
N ARG A 207 6.69 5.37 19.97
CA ARG A 207 6.19 5.74 18.65
C ARG A 207 7.33 6.18 17.75
N MET A 208 7.38 5.62 16.55
CA MET A 208 8.25 6.09 15.47
C MET A 208 7.47 7.10 14.64
N ILE A 209 8.01 8.31 14.56
CA ILE A 209 7.41 9.47 13.91
C ILE A 209 8.26 9.89 12.73
N ILE A 210 7.65 9.98 11.55
CA ILE A 210 8.30 10.42 10.32
C ILE A 210 7.58 11.65 9.81
N THR A 211 8.25 12.79 9.86
CA THR A 211 7.66 14.07 9.47
C THR A 211 8.12 14.45 8.07
N GLY A 212 7.15 14.64 7.18
CA GLY A 212 7.37 15.14 5.83
C GLY A 212 6.85 16.57 5.66
N THR A 213 7.55 17.37 4.87
CA THR A 213 7.07 18.68 4.41
C THR A 213 6.73 18.65 2.93
N ARG A 214 5.72 19.43 2.54
CA ARG A 214 5.27 19.52 1.16
C ARG A 214 6.42 19.85 0.22
N GLN A 215 6.53 19.08 -0.84
CA GLN A 215 7.47 19.31 -1.93
C GLN A 215 6.71 19.45 -3.25
N PRO A 216 7.16 20.32 -4.18
CA PRO A 216 6.77 20.23 -5.57
C PRO A 216 7.01 18.83 -6.12
N ILE A 217 5.97 18.26 -6.74
CA ILE A 217 6.07 17.05 -7.52
C ILE A 217 6.30 17.48 -8.98
N PRO A 218 7.17 16.80 -9.76
CA PRO A 218 7.27 17.05 -11.20
C PRO A 218 5.89 16.93 -11.88
N HIS A 219 5.71 17.61 -13.01
CA HIS A 219 4.54 17.43 -13.88
C HIS A 219 5.01 16.85 -15.22
N PRO A 220 4.53 15.65 -15.64
CA PRO A 220 3.56 14.80 -14.92
C PRO A 220 4.12 14.25 -13.61
N ILE A 221 3.21 13.98 -12.66
CA ILE A 221 3.54 13.37 -11.37
C ILE A 221 4.23 12.05 -11.68
N PRO A 222 5.50 11.85 -11.26
CA PRO A 222 6.17 10.57 -11.44
C PRO A 222 5.28 9.50 -10.83
N GLU A 223 4.94 8.50 -11.62
CA GLU A 223 4.18 7.38 -11.07
C GLU A 223 4.96 6.83 -9.87
N PRO A 224 4.30 6.36 -8.79
CA PRO A 224 4.99 5.68 -7.70
C PRO A 224 5.92 4.54 -8.17
N SER A 225 5.71 3.99 -9.38
CA SER A 225 6.61 3.04 -10.04
C SER A 225 7.95 3.61 -10.52
N GLU A 226 8.05 4.93 -10.74
CA GLU A 226 9.26 5.65 -11.16
C GLU A 226 10.17 6.04 -9.99
N ALA A 227 9.63 6.06 -8.76
CA ALA A 227 10.46 6.16 -7.58
C ALA A 227 11.45 4.97 -7.51
N PRO A 228 12.57 5.07 -6.78
CA PRO A 228 13.43 3.94 -6.45
C PRO A 228 12.62 2.91 -5.64
N GLY A 229 11.81 2.11 -6.33
CA GLY A 229 10.91 1.15 -5.71
C GLY A 229 11.71 0.11 -4.95
N ASP A 230 11.08 -0.49 -3.97
CA ASP A 230 11.68 -1.43 -3.03
C ASP A 230 12.59 -2.50 -3.68
N ALA A 231 13.88 -2.41 -3.38
CA ALA A 231 14.90 -3.33 -3.86
C ALA A 231 14.66 -4.76 -3.37
N VAL A 232 14.10 -4.94 -2.17
CA VAL A 232 13.80 -6.26 -1.59
C VAL A 232 12.72 -6.96 -2.41
N LEU A 233 11.62 -6.26 -2.70
CA LEU A 233 10.55 -6.80 -3.53
C LEU A 233 11.01 -7.07 -4.98
N LYS A 234 11.85 -6.19 -5.54
CA LYS A 234 12.43 -6.41 -6.89
C LYS A 234 13.31 -7.67 -6.93
N GLY A 235 14.20 -7.84 -5.96
CA GLY A 235 15.07 -9.01 -5.86
C GLY A 235 14.29 -10.32 -5.72
N ALA A 236 13.23 -10.32 -4.90
CA ALA A 236 12.36 -11.48 -4.73
C ALA A 236 11.65 -11.90 -6.04
N LYS A 237 11.16 -10.94 -6.83
CA LYS A 237 10.53 -11.22 -8.14
C LYS A 237 11.51 -11.84 -9.14
N VAL A 238 12.73 -11.32 -9.21
CA VAL A 238 13.78 -11.88 -10.07
C VAL A 238 14.14 -13.30 -9.63
N GLY A 239 14.32 -13.53 -8.33
CA GLY A 239 14.61 -14.85 -7.78
C GLY A 239 13.52 -15.88 -8.09
N PHE A 240 12.24 -15.51 -7.94
CA PHE A 240 11.12 -16.38 -8.29
C PHE A 240 11.07 -16.71 -9.79
N LEU A 241 11.28 -15.72 -10.66
CA LEU A 241 11.34 -15.93 -12.11
C LEU A 241 12.47 -16.92 -12.47
N LEU A 242 13.67 -16.72 -11.91
CA LEU A 242 14.80 -17.63 -12.14
C LEU A 242 14.51 -19.05 -11.66
N LEU A 243 13.87 -19.21 -10.49
CA LEU A 243 13.44 -20.52 -9.99
C LEU A 243 12.45 -21.20 -10.94
N THR A 244 11.43 -20.47 -11.41
CA THR A 244 10.42 -21.01 -12.34
C THR A 244 11.01 -21.42 -13.69
N VAL A 245 11.90 -20.58 -14.25
CA VAL A 245 12.63 -20.90 -15.49
C VAL A 245 13.53 -22.12 -15.27
N GLY A 246 14.23 -22.19 -14.13
CA GLY A 246 15.06 -23.34 -13.76
C GLY A 246 14.26 -24.64 -13.66
N LEU A 247 13.08 -24.62 -13.03
CA LEU A 247 12.19 -25.78 -12.92
C LEU A 247 11.63 -26.21 -14.29
N LEU A 248 11.26 -25.27 -15.15
CA LEU A 248 10.80 -25.57 -16.52
C LEU A 248 11.93 -26.21 -17.35
N LEU A 249 13.15 -25.66 -17.29
CA LEU A 249 14.30 -26.23 -17.98
C LEU A 249 14.68 -27.62 -17.45
N ALA A 250 14.59 -27.84 -16.14
CA ALA A 250 14.81 -29.15 -15.53
C ALA A 250 13.75 -30.18 -15.94
N GLY A 251 12.48 -29.77 -16.05
CA GLY A 251 11.39 -30.62 -16.53
C GLY A 251 11.57 -31.04 -17.99
N ILE A 252 11.97 -30.10 -18.87
CA ILE A 252 12.31 -30.38 -20.27
C ILE A 252 13.52 -31.35 -20.36
N GLY A 253 14.52 -31.18 -19.49
CA GLY A 253 15.69 -32.06 -19.42
C GLY A 253 15.37 -33.50 -19.00
N GLN A 254 14.38 -33.70 -18.11
CA GLN A 254 13.93 -35.04 -17.71
C GLN A 254 13.15 -35.76 -18.81
N GLU A 255 12.34 -35.07 -19.60
CA GLU A 255 11.63 -35.68 -20.74
C GLU A 255 12.59 -36.06 -21.88
N ALA A 256 13.63 -35.26 -22.14
CA ALA A 256 14.64 -35.57 -23.16
C ALA A 256 15.51 -36.79 -22.80
N LEU A 257 15.66 -37.12 -21.51
CA LEU A 257 16.46 -38.25 -21.03
C LEU A 257 15.70 -39.60 -21.08
N ILE A 258 14.37 -39.59 -21.26
CA ILE A 258 13.51 -40.79 -21.23
C ILE A 258 13.17 -41.31 -22.64
N LEU A 259 13.60 -40.65 -23.72
CA LEU A 259 13.45 -41.17 -25.08
C LEU A 259 14.38 -42.39 -25.30
N PRO A 260 13.85 -43.62 -25.52
CA PRO A 260 14.69 -44.79 -25.73
C PRO A 260 15.39 -44.68 -27.09
N LEU A 261 16.73 -44.74 -27.07
CA LEU A 261 17.58 -44.87 -28.25
C LEU A 261 17.28 -46.22 -28.94
N HIS A 262 16.28 -46.27 -29.81
CA HIS A 262 16.10 -47.41 -30.72
C HIS A 262 17.05 -47.24 -31.91
N THR A 263 18.29 -47.69 -31.75
CA THR A 263 19.29 -47.78 -32.82
C THR A 263 18.78 -48.65 -33.97
N SER A 264 18.80 -48.10 -35.18
CA SER A 264 18.49 -48.80 -36.43
C SER A 264 19.64 -49.74 -36.82
N GLY A 265 19.34 -51.04 -36.96
CA GLY A 265 20.27 -52.04 -37.49
C GLY A 265 20.29 -52.04 -39.02
N LEU A 266 21.48 -51.93 -39.61
CA LEU A 266 21.76 -52.00 -41.05
C LEU A 266 21.92 -53.46 -41.54
N ILE A 267 21.13 -53.81 -42.56
CA ILE A 267 21.41 -54.57 -43.80
C ILE A 267 22.19 -55.90 -43.72
N HIS A 268 21.53 -57.00 -44.14
CA HIS A 268 22.04 -57.96 -45.14
C HIS A 268 20.88 -58.70 -45.83
N GLY A 269 20.93 -58.78 -47.17
CA GLY A 269 19.83 -59.33 -47.99
C GLY A 269 20.06 -60.73 -48.55
N ARG A 270 18.98 -61.37 -49.00
CA ARG A 270 18.93 -62.20 -50.23
C ARG A 270 17.50 -62.72 -50.53
N ARG A 271 17.07 -62.39 -51.76
CA ARG A 271 16.32 -63.18 -52.76
C ARG A 271 15.03 -63.96 -52.38
N SER A 272 13.94 -63.49 -53.00
CA SER A 272 13.07 -64.19 -53.98
C SER A 272 12.15 -65.34 -53.51
N HIS A 273 10.85 -65.18 -53.76
CA HIS A 273 9.88 -66.07 -54.45
C HIS A 273 8.44 -65.66 -54.01
N ILE A 274 7.64 -65.00 -54.87
CA ILE A 274 6.69 -65.52 -55.89
C ILE A 274 5.34 -66.04 -55.32
N LEU A 275 4.26 -65.62 -56.02
CA LEU A 275 2.86 -66.12 -56.09
C LEU A 275 1.83 -65.60 -55.04
N VAL A 276 0.87 -64.71 -55.41
CA VAL A 276 -0.51 -64.95 -55.98
C VAL A 276 -1.51 -65.30 -54.85
N VAL A 277 -2.65 -64.60 -54.60
CA VAL A 277 -3.96 -64.49 -55.29
C VAL A 277 -4.77 -63.40 -54.53
N ALA A 278 -5.20 -62.26 -55.08
CA ALA A 278 -6.50 -61.90 -55.70
C ALA A 278 -7.85 -62.20 -54.95
N ARG A 279 -8.64 -61.13 -54.70
CA ARG A 279 -10.13 -61.03 -54.65
C ARG A 279 -10.86 -61.71 -53.47
N ARG A 280 -12.03 -61.30 -52.95
CA ARG A 280 -13.09 -60.32 -53.32
C ARG A 280 -14.05 -60.10 -52.10
N ARG A 281 -14.69 -58.92 -52.09
CA ARG A 281 -15.97 -58.43 -51.48
C ARG A 281 -17.00 -59.42 -50.88
N PHE A 282 -17.76 -58.96 -49.86
CA PHE A 282 -19.23 -58.63 -49.81
C PHE A 282 -19.56 -58.17 -48.36
N LEU A 283 -20.09 -56.97 -48.06
CA LEU A 283 -21.51 -56.54 -47.90
C LEU A 283 -22.39 -57.51 -47.08
N PRO A 284 -23.41 -57.05 -46.32
CA PRO A 284 -24.29 -55.89 -46.51
C PRO A 284 -23.96 -54.63 -45.69
#